data_AF-A0A800MAA2-F1
#
_entry.id   AF-A0A800MAA2-F1
#
_cell.length_a   1.000
_cell.length_b   1.000
_cell.length_c   1.000
_cell.angle_alpha   90.00
_cell.angle_beta   90.00
_cell.angle_gamma   90.00
#
_symmetry.space_group_name_H-M   'P 1'
#
loop_
_entity.id
_entity.type
_entity.pdbx_description
1 polymer ?
#
loop_
_entity_poly.entity_id
_entity_poly.type
_entity_poly.pdbx_seq_one_letter_code
_entity_poly.pdbx_strand_id
1 'polypeptide(L)'
;MGELIEHVPEDMTATVQAGMSLGDFQTQLAQQNQWLPVDPPCPADRSIGALLAGNTTGPRRFGFGTVRDWLIGIAVVLPDGRLIRNGGKVVKNVAGFDLCKLFIGS
;
A
#
# COMPACT_ATOMS: atom_id res chain seq x y z
N MET A 1 2.60 14.40 6.19
CA MET A 1 2.87 13.16 5.44
C MET A 1 1.59 12.33 5.43
N GLY A 2 0.64 12.65 4.56
CA GLY A 2 -0.70 12.04 4.61
C GLY A 2 -1.54 12.36 3.39
N GLU A 3 -0.89 12.38 2.22
CA GLU A 3 -1.50 12.80 0.97
C GLU A 3 -1.46 11.66 -0.05
N LEU A 4 -2.51 11.58 -0.86
CA LEU A 4 -2.54 10.78 -2.09
C LEU A 4 -1.76 11.53 -3.16
N ILE A 5 -0.64 10.96 -3.58
CA ILE A 5 0.25 11.57 -4.57
C ILE A 5 -0.38 11.43 -5.97
N GLU A 6 -0.98 10.26 -6.24
CA GLU A 6 -1.50 9.95 -7.55
C GLU A 6 -2.52 8.81 -7.49
N HIS A 7 -3.57 8.90 -8.28
CA HIS A 7 -4.53 7.83 -8.49
C HIS A 7 -4.87 7.76 -9.96
N VAL A 8 -4.60 6.60 -10.57
CA VAL A 8 -4.87 6.31 -11.98
C VAL A 8 -5.94 5.21 -12.00
N PRO A 9 -7.24 5.58 -12.05
CA PRO A 9 -8.33 4.61 -11.89
C PRO A 9 -8.36 3.56 -13.00
N GLU A 10 -8.00 3.95 -14.23
CA GLU A 10 -7.92 3.06 -15.41
C GLU A 10 -6.91 1.93 -15.23
N ASP A 11 -5.79 2.21 -14.55
CA ASP A 11 -4.74 1.23 -14.26
C ASP A 11 -4.95 0.52 -12.91
N MET A 12 -5.98 0.88 -12.16
CA MET A 12 -6.20 0.43 -10.77
C MET A 12 -4.98 0.63 -9.86
N THR A 13 -4.23 1.72 -10.07
CA THR A 13 -3.06 2.05 -9.26
C THR A 13 -3.24 3.35 -8.49
N ALA A 14 -2.73 3.38 -7.26
CA ALA A 14 -2.69 4.57 -6.43
C ALA A 14 -1.36 4.64 -5.69
N THR A 15 -0.78 5.84 -5.62
CA THR A 15 0.45 6.15 -4.91
C THR A 15 0.13 7.09 -3.77
N VAL A 16 0.49 6.70 -2.55
CA VAL A 16 0.11 7.39 -1.33
C VAL A 16 1.29 7.51 -0.38
N GLN A 17 1.31 8.58 0.42
CA GLN A 17 2.29 8.71 1.50
C GLN A 17 1.98 7.76 2.65
N ALA A 18 3.02 7.18 3.26
CA ALA A 18 2.88 6.18 4.33
C ALA A 18 2.08 6.66 5.55
N GLY A 19 2.03 7.97 5.82
CA GLY A 19 1.26 8.51 6.94
C GLY A 19 -0.21 8.79 6.65
N MET A 20 -0.71 8.56 5.43
CA MET A 20 -2.14 8.70 5.13
C MET A 20 -2.92 7.61 5.85
N SER A 21 -4.07 7.96 6.42
CA SER A 21 -4.96 6.97 7.04
C SER A 21 -5.62 6.10 5.97
N LEU A 22 -5.90 4.84 6.30
CA LEU A 22 -6.65 3.97 5.40
C LEU A 22 -8.08 4.47 5.21
N GLY A 23 -8.68 5.11 6.21
CA GLY A 23 -9.99 5.76 6.10
C GLY A 23 -10.00 6.84 5.01
N ASP A 24 -9.09 7.80 5.09
CA ASP A 24 -8.98 8.88 4.10
C ASP A 24 -8.66 8.33 2.71
N PHE A 25 -7.79 7.32 2.63
CA PHE A 25 -7.42 6.69 1.38
C PHE A 25 -8.65 6.04 0.71
N GLN A 26 -9.46 5.30 1.47
CA GLN A 26 -10.70 4.71 0.98
C GLN A 26 -11.70 5.78 0.54
N THR A 27 -11.84 6.88 1.28
CA THR A 27 -12.72 7.99 0.89
C THR A 27 -12.31 8.60 -0.45
N GLN A 28 -11.02 8.73 -0.73
CA GLN A 28 -10.54 9.26 -2.01
C GLN A 28 -10.75 8.27 -3.16
N LEU A 29 -10.45 6.98 -2.96
CA LEU A 29 -10.72 5.94 -3.96
C LEU A 29 -12.23 5.85 -4.30
N ALA A 30 -13.09 6.02 -3.29
CA ALA A 30 -14.54 5.94 -3.45
C ALA A 30 -15.10 7.01 -4.41
N GLN A 31 -14.40 8.14 -4.60
CA GLN A 31 -14.78 9.18 -5.57
C GLN A 31 -14.78 8.64 -7.01
N GLN A 32 -14.00 7.59 -7.28
CA GLN A 32 -13.89 6.92 -8.57
C GLN A 32 -14.56 5.53 -8.55
N ASN A 33 -15.43 5.26 -7.55
CA ASN A 33 -16.07 3.96 -7.32
C ASN A 33 -15.07 2.80 -7.14
N GLN A 34 -13.89 3.09 -6.59
CA GLN A 34 -12.86 2.09 -6.29
C GLN A 34 -12.62 1.99 -4.79
N TRP A 35 -12.02 0.89 -4.37
CA TRP A 35 -11.68 0.65 -2.97
C TRP A 35 -10.52 -0.34 -2.88
N LEU A 36 -9.71 -0.22 -1.83
CA LEU A 36 -8.68 -1.19 -1.47
C LEU A 36 -9.32 -2.29 -0.60
N PRO A 37 -9.23 -3.58 -0.97
CA PRO A 37 -9.94 -4.63 -0.26
C PRO A 37 -9.20 -5.18 0.95
N VAL A 38 -8.84 -4.28 1.86
CA VAL A 38 -8.15 -4.56 3.13
C VAL A 38 -8.99 -3.98 4.27
N ASP A 39 -9.29 -4.80 5.28
CA ASP A 39 -10.21 -4.50 6.39
C ASP A 39 -9.59 -4.77 7.78
N PRO A 40 -8.52 -4.06 8.15
CA PRO A 40 -7.86 -4.23 9.44
C PRO A 40 -8.81 -3.80 10.57
N PRO A 41 -8.61 -4.31 11.81
CA PRO A 41 -9.34 -3.79 12.96
C PRO A 41 -9.05 -2.29 13.13
N CYS A 42 -10.12 -1.49 13.28
CA CYS A 42 -10.08 -0.02 13.36
C CYS A 42 -9.38 0.63 12.13
N PRO A 43 -9.96 0.51 10.92
CA PRO A 43 -9.30 0.95 9.69
C PRO A 43 -9.14 2.47 9.58
N ALA A 44 -10.02 3.26 10.20
CA ALA A 44 -9.98 4.72 10.11
C ALA A 44 -8.70 5.33 10.74
N ASP A 45 -8.18 4.71 11.80
CA ASP A 45 -7.08 5.28 12.59
C ASP A 45 -5.70 4.73 12.20
N ARG A 46 -5.64 3.81 11.23
CA ARG A 46 -4.39 3.14 10.82
C ARG A 46 -3.79 3.80 9.60
N SER A 47 -2.54 4.25 9.71
CA SER A 47 -1.79 4.72 8.55
C SER A 47 -1.39 3.57 7.62
N ILE A 48 -1.28 3.83 6.32
CA ILE A 48 -0.84 2.85 5.33
C ILE A 48 0.53 2.24 5.72
N GLY A 49 1.45 3.06 6.21
CA GLY A 49 2.76 2.61 6.68
C GLY A 49 2.67 1.64 7.85
N ALA A 50 1.81 1.91 8.83
CA ALA A 50 1.60 1.00 9.96
C ALA A 50 0.94 -0.32 9.52
N LEU A 51 0.05 -0.28 8.53
CA LEU A 51 -0.57 -1.48 7.96
C LEU A 51 0.46 -2.38 7.27
N LEU A 52 1.37 -1.78 6.50
CA LEU A 52 2.46 -2.50 5.83
C LEU A 52 3.46 -3.07 6.83
N ALA A 53 3.95 -2.25 7.77
CA ALA A 53 4.89 -2.68 8.81
C ALA A 53 4.28 -3.79 9.68
N GLY A 54 3.00 -3.70 10.03
CA GLY A 54 2.31 -4.72 10.83
C GLY A 54 1.71 -5.89 10.03
N ASN A 55 1.85 -5.92 8.70
CA ASN A 55 1.16 -6.85 7.79
C ASN A 55 -0.32 -7.08 8.17
N THR A 56 -1.02 -6.02 8.56
CA THR A 56 -2.37 -6.11 9.11
C THR A 56 -3.40 -6.05 7.99
N THR A 57 -4.11 -7.16 7.73
CA THR A 57 -5.04 -7.25 6.59
C THR A 57 -6.51 -7.29 7.00
N GLY A 58 -6.91 -8.21 7.89
CA GLY A 58 -8.31 -8.42 8.25
C GLY A 58 -8.98 -9.64 7.61
N PRO A 59 -10.28 -9.88 7.93
CA PRO A 59 -11.05 -11.04 7.46
C PRO A 59 -11.22 -11.16 5.94
N ARG A 60 -11.28 -10.06 5.18
CA ARG A 60 -11.44 -10.10 3.71
C ARG A 60 -10.29 -10.78 2.99
N ARG A 61 -9.18 -11.04 3.69
CA ARG A 61 -8.02 -11.75 3.15
C ARG A 61 -8.34 -13.09 2.49
N PHE A 62 -9.40 -13.77 2.92
CA PHE A 62 -9.81 -15.04 2.34
C PHE A 62 -10.26 -14.91 0.88
N GLY A 63 -10.89 -13.78 0.52
CA GLY A 63 -11.38 -13.53 -0.85
C GLY A 63 -10.48 -12.59 -1.66
N PHE A 64 -9.75 -11.68 -1.01
CA PHE A 64 -9.05 -10.57 -1.66
C PHE A 64 -7.54 -10.55 -1.42
N GLY A 65 -7.00 -11.54 -0.70
CA GLY A 65 -5.58 -11.58 -0.37
C GLY A 65 -5.17 -10.59 0.72
N THR A 66 -3.86 -10.47 0.92
CA THR A 66 -3.24 -9.69 1.99
C THR A 66 -2.79 -8.31 1.52
N VAL A 67 -2.47 -7.42 2.46
CA VAL A 67 -1.85 -6.12 2.12
C VAL A 67 -0.57 -6.28 1.27
N ARG A 68 0.12 -7.43 1.41
CA ARG A 68 1.29 -7.80 0.61
C ARG A 68 0.98 -8.07 -0.86
N ASP A 69 -0.22 -8.52 -1.17
CA ASP A 69 -0.65 -8.83 -2.53
C ASP A 69 -1.02 -7.56 -3.30
N TRP A 70 -1.42 -6.50 -2.58
CA TRP A 70 -1.79 -5.21 -3.16
C TRP A 70 -0.62 -4.21 -3.26
N LEU A 71 0.52 -4.48 -2.61
CA LEU A 71 1.70 -3.63 -2.70
C LEU A 71 2.53 -3.98 -3.96
N ILE A 72 2.53 -3.08 -4.94
CA ILE A 72 3.31 -3.24 -6.18
C ILE A 72 4.59 -2.39 -6.21
N GLY A 73 4.75 -1.45 -5.28
CA GLY A 73 5.92 -0.58 -5.19
C GLY A 73 5.99 0.18 -3.86
N ILE A 74 7.21 0.50 -3.42
CA ILE A 74 7.44 1.26 -2.18
C ILE A 74 8.71 2.11 -2.28
N ALA A 75 8.72 3.22 -1.56
CA ALA A 75 9.91 4.01 -1.28
C ALA A 75 10.21 3.97 0.23
N VAL A 76 11.42 3.56 0.60
CA VAL A 76 11.83 3.36 2.01
C VAL A 76 13.15 4.06 2.26
N VAL A 77 13.28 4.70 3.43
CA VAL A 77 14.54 5.24 3.92
C VAL A 77 15.22 4.19 4.80
N LEU A 78 16.43 3.79 4.42
CA LEU A 78 17.25 2.82 5.15
C LEU A 78 17.90 3.46 6.39
N PRO A 79 18.41 2.66 7.36
CA PRO A 79 19.08 3.18 8.56
C PRO A 79 20.30 4.07 8.29
N ASP A 80 20.94 3.90 7.13
CA ASP A 80 22.06 4.74 6.67
C ASP A 80 21.60 6.03 5.96
N GLY A 81 20.30 6.32 5.95
CA GLY A 81 19.69 7.51 5.34
C GLY A 81 19.43 7.39 3.84
N ARG A 82 19.81 6.28 3.18
CA ARG A 82 19.54 6.12 1.74
C ARG A 82 18.05 5.91 1.48
N LEU A 83 17.50 6.71 0.55
CA LEU A 83 16.17 6.46 -0.02
C LEU A 83 16.28 5.44 -1.14
N ILE A 84 15.64 4.30 -0.96
CA ILE A 84 15.51 3.28 -2.00
C ILE A 84 14.08 3.25 -2.54
N ARG A 85 13.93 2.90 -3.81
CA ARG A 85 12.63 2.62 -4.46
C ARG A 85 12.68 1.21 -5.02
N ASN A 86 11.64 0.44 -4.76
CA ASN A 86 11.49 -0.89 -5.33
C ASN A 86 10.08 -1.05 -5.88
N GLY A 87 9.92 -1.97 -6.84
CA GLY A 87 8.67 -2.17 -7.56
C GLY A 87 8.37 -1.07 -8.58
N GLY A 88 7.14 -1.06 -9.07
CA GLY A 88 6.71 -0.11 -10.09
C GLY A 88 5.24 -0.30 -10.46
N LYS A 89 4.68 0.67 -11.18
CA LYS A 89 3.31 0.61 -11.73
C LYS A 89 3.26 -0.27 -12.98
N VAL A 90 3.62 -1.53 -12.82
CA VAL A 90 3.64 -2.50 -13.91
C VAL A 90 2.90 -3.76 -13.46
N VAL A 91 2.08 -4.30 -14.35
CA VAL A 91 1.31 -5.53 -14.08
C VAL A 91 2.23 -6.72 -13.82
N LYS A 92 3.40 -6.76 -14.48
CA LYS A 92 4.39 -7.82 -14.34
C LYS A 92 5.75 -7.22 -14.11
N ASN A 93 6.31 -7.47 -12.93
CA ASN A 93 7.69 -7.16 -12.61
C ASN A 93 8.49 -8.46 -12.42
N VAL A 94 9.50 -8.69 -13.27
CA VAL A 94 10.42 -9.84 -13.19
C VAL A 94 11.87 -9.39 -13.03
N ALA A 95 12.08 -8.09 -12.73
CA ALA A 95 13.41 -7.53 -12.61
C ALA A 95 13.96 -7.73 -11.18
N GLY A 96 14.68 -8.85 -11.00
CA GLY A 96 15.40 -9.14 -9.75
C GLY A 96 14.49 -9.58 -8.60
N PHE A 97 14.95 -9.30 -7.37
CA PHE A 97 14.22 -9.67 -6.16
C PHE A 97 13.09 -8.68 -5.83
N ASP A 98 11.97 -9.21 -5.36
CA ASP A 98 10.83 -8.44 -4.87
C ASP A 98 11.12 -7.92 -3.45
N LEU A 99 11.97 -6.89 -3.37
CA LEU A 99 12.36 -6.28 -2.10
C LEU A 99 11.22 -5.48 -1.47
N CYS A 100 10.21 -5.04 -2.23
CA CYS A 100 8.99 -4.43 -1.68
C CYS A 100 8.40 -5.30 -0.57
N LYS A 101 8.29 -6.60 -0.85
CA LYS A 101 7.69 -7.57 0.05
C LYS A 101 8.54 -7.87 1.29
N LEU A 102 9.82 -7.50 1.31
CA LEU A 102 10.69 -7.64 2.47
C LEU A 102 10.33 -6.65 3.58
N PHE A 103 9.83 -5.46 3.22
CA PHE A 103 9.46 -4.41 4.17
C PHE A 103 8.05 -4.57 4.75
N ILE A 104 7.35 -5.65 4.42
CA ILE A 104 6.03 -5.95 4.96
C ILE A 104 6.18 -6.88 6.15
N GLY A 105 5.71 -6.46 7.32
CA GLY A 105 5.90 -7.22 8.56
C GLY A 105 7.24 -6.93 9.28
N SER A 106 7.96 -5.88 8.89
CA SER A 106 9.27 -5.49 9.45
C SER A 106 9.17 -4.50 10.60
#